data_AF-A0A225UWS8-F1
#
_entry.id   AF-A0A225UWS8-F1
#
_cell.length_a   1.000
_cell.length_b   1.000
_cell.length_c   1.000
_cell.angle_alpha   90.00
_cell.angle_beta   90.00
_cell.angle_gamma   90.00
#
_symmetry.space_group_name_H-M   'P 1'
#
loop_
_entity.id
_entity.type
_entity.pdbx_description
1 polymer ?
#
loop_
_entity_poly.entity_id
_entity_poly.type
_entity_poly.pdbx_seq_one_letter_code
_entity_poly.pdbx_strand_id
1 'polypeptide(L)'
;MGGRLAEMLHFYATLHWGPNIRGRTTFKRRLYAARSFEDVLSCNEPVPTDTLTEVGLQLKRLSSRPKRLARSWRTSSSRSNVQCARANAETWAQQFSADRDAVHKEIKLVKSREASLNVQISEMNAVIKNHQEMYDRLENRFQLALRSNKILTKEVNHEYPVGIQAFKKSHENLHKILCQTDPKETTLTIKLRERNRDLVRRGKRPEKANSALSSRLRLEDMDPEALVLMVEGKFSSSMFLYVS
;
A
#
# COMPACT_ATOMS: atom_id res chain seq x y z
N MET A 1 77.62 86.14 -71.65
CA MET A 1 77.34 84.80 -71.05
C MET A 1 76.69 85.01 -69.67
N GLY A 2 75.36 84.98 -69.53
CA GLY A 2 74.76 85.29 -68.21
C GLY A 2 73.28 84.93 -67.97
N GLY A 3 72.42 84.75 -68.99
CA GLY A 3 70.98 84.50 -68.77
C GLY A 3 70.59 83.04 -68.52
N ARG A 4 71.05 82.10 -69.38
CA ARG A 4 70.62 80.69 -69.34
C ARG A 4 71.03 79.91 -68.08
N LEU A 5 72.20 80.22 -67.51
CA LEU A 5 72.69 79.53 -66.32
C LEU A 5 71.83 79.86 -65.09
N ALA A 6 71.38 81.12 -64.97
CA ALA A 6 70.54 81.58 -63.87
C ALA A 6 69.15 80.93 -63.89
N GLU A 7 68.53 80.78 -65.07
CA GLU A 7 67.25 80.08 -65.21
C GLU A 7 67.33 78.59 -64.86
N MET A 8 68.39 77.91 -65.28
CA MET A 8 68.59 76.50 -64.99
C MET A 8 68.80 76.25 -63.49
N LEU A 9 69.53 77.16 -62.83
CA LEU A 9 69.70 77.14 -61.37
C LEU A 9 68.39 77.41 -60.64
N HIS A 10 67.55 78.34 -61.12
CA HIS A 10 66.21 78.54 -60.58
C HIS A 10 65.33 77.31 -60.68
N PHE A 11 65.38 76.62 -61.81
CA PHE A 11 64.60 75.41 -62.02
C PHE A 11 65.06 74.27 -61.09
N TYR A 12 66.37 74.04 -61.00
CA TYR A 12 66.94 73.00 -60.14
C TYR A 12 66.65 73.25 -58.65
N ALA A 13 66.84 74.49 -58.21
CA ALA A 13 66.52 74.96 -56.88
C ALA A 13 65.03 74.74 -56.53
N THR A 14 64.12 75.13 -57.43
CA THR A 14 62.68 74.95 -57.23
C THR A 14 62.26 73.48 -57.10
N LEU A 15 62.94 72.56 -57.80
CA LEU A 15 62.66 71.13 -57.73
C LEU A 15 63.19 70.49 -56.44
N HIS A 16 64.35 70.92 -55.94
CA HIS A 16 65.02 70.29 -54.81
C HIS A 16 64.30 70.51 -53.46
N TRP A 17 63.60 71.63 -53.27
CA TRP A 17 62.91 71.91 -52.01
C TRP A 17 61.44 71.46 -52.00
N GLY A 18 60.97 70.88 -50.89
CA GLY A 18 59.61 70.33 -50.75
C GLY A 18 58.48 71.38 -50.81
N PRO A 19 57.22 70.95 -51.00
CA PRO A 19 56.06 71.85 -51.23
C PRO A 19 55.83 72.88 -50.12
N ASN A 20 56.16 72.55 -48.86
CA ASN A 20 56.06 73.46 -47.71
C ASN A 20 57.02 74.66 -47.77
N ILE A 21 58.16 74.54 -48.45
CA ILE A 21 59.14 75.63 -48.61
C ILE A 21 58.79 76.44 -49.86
N ARG A 22 58.38 75.77 -50.95
CA ARG A 22 57.91 76.42 -52.19
C ARG A 22 56.72 77.36 -51.96
N GLY A 23 55.85 77.08 -51.00
CA GLY A 23 54.66 77.90 -50.71
C GLY A 23 54.95 79.25 -50.05
N ARG A 24 56.16 79.48 -49.52
CA ARG A 24 56.49 80.69 -48.76
C ARG A 24 56.76 81.86 -49.71
N THR A 25 55.95 82.92 -49.61
CA THR A 25 56.06 84.14 -50.42
C THR A 25 57.37 84.89 -50.23
N THR A 26 57.96 84.84 -49.04
CA THR A 26 59.29 85.40 -48.75
C THR A 26 60.40 84.63 -49.47
N PHE A 27 60.36 83.30 -49.41
CA PHE A 27 61.32 82.43 -50.08
C PHE A 27 61.28 82.60 -51.60
N LYS A 28 60.09 82.57 -52.22
CA LYS A 28 59.92 82.80 -53.67
C LYS A 28 60.53 84.14 -54.10
N ARG A 29 60.27 85.21 -53.35
CA ARG A 29 60.75 86.56 -53.69
C ARG A 29 62.28 86.67 -53.63
N ARG A 30 62.94 86.02 -52.67
CA ARG A 30 64.41 85.97 -52.61
C ARG A 30 64.99 85.14 -53.73
N LEU A 31 64.37 83.98 -54.00
CA LEU A 31 64.76 83.14 -55.12
C LEU A 31 64.71 83.97 -56.41
N TYR A 32 63.59 84.62 -56.75
CA TYR A 32 63.50 85.46 -57.96
C TYR A 32 64.47 86.66 -58.02
N ALA A 33 65.04 87.10 -56.89
CA ALA A 33 66.02 88.18 -56.84
C ALA A 33 67.48 87.70 -56.95
N ALA A 34 67.72 86.39 -56.83
CA ALA A 34 69.06 85.80 -56.87
C ALA A 34 69.67 85.95 -58.27
N ARG A 35 70.94 86.40 -58.34
CA ARG A 35 71.65 86.60 -59.61
C ARG A 35 72.89 85.71 -59.75
N SER A 36 73.18 84.92 -58.72
CA SER A 36 74.30 83.99 -58.68
C SER A 36 73.91 82.66 -58.01
N PHE A 37 74.76 81.65 -58.17
CA PHE A 37 74.58 80.35 -57.50
C PHE A 37 74.62 80.47 -55.97
N GLU A 38 75.50 81.32 -55.45
CA GLU A 38 75.63 81.60 -54.02
C GLU A 38 74.38 82.27 -53.44
N ASP A 39 73.74 83.16 -54.20
CA ASP A 39 72.47 83.79 -53.83
C ASP A 39 71.33 82.76 -53.73
N VAL A 40 71.36 81.73 -54.58
CA VAL A 40 70.37 80.64 -54.55
C VAL A 40 70.61 79.72 -53.35
N LEU A 41 71.86 79.41 -53.00
CA LEU A 41 72.17 78.56 -51.85
C LEU A 41 71.86 79.27 -50.51
N SER A 42 72.09 80.58 -50.42
CA SER A 42 71.77 81.39 -49.25
C SER A 42 70.26 81.67 -49.07
N CYS A 43 69.41 81.30 -50.05
CA CYS A 43 67.96 81.34 -49.89
C CYS A 43 67.42 80.32 -48.88
N ASN A 44 68.24 79.42 -48.33
CA ASN A 44 67.86 78.56 -47.22
C ASN A 44 67.97 79.31 -45.89
N GLU A 45 66.85 79.81 -45.38
CA GLU A 45 66.78 80.18 -43.96
C GLU A 45 66.59 78.91 -43.12
N PRO A 46 67.22 78.82 -41.93
CA PRO A 46 66.92 77.77 -40.98
C PRO A 46 65.41 77.77 -40.73
N VAL A 47 64.79 76.61 -40.85
CA VAL A 47 63.40 76.42 -40.43
C VAL A 47 63.32 76.88 -38.96
N PRO A 48 62.45 77.85 -38.61
CA PRO A 48 62.38 78.35 -37.24
C PRO A 48 62.19 77.18 -36.29
N THR A 49 63.05 77.08 -35.27
CA THR A 49 63.09 75.98 -34.28
C THR A 49 61.69 75.67 -33.71
N ASP A 50 60.85 76.69 -33.62
CA ASP A 50 59.47 76.63 -33.13
C ASP A 50 58.55 75.77 -34.02
N THR A 51 58.77 75.76 -35.34
CA THR A 51 57.96 74.97 -36.28
C THR A 51 58.30 73.47 -36.27
N LEU A 52 59.57 73.11 -36.06
CA LEU A 52 59.96 71.70 -35.83
C LEU A 52 59.47 71.21 -34.46
N THR A 53 59.41 72.10 -33.47
CA THR A 53 58.87 71.81 -32.14
C THR A 53 57.35 71.58 -32.18
N GLU A 54 56.60 72.42 -32.91
CA GLU A 54 55.16 72.24 -33.12
C GLU A 54 54.85 70.96 -33.90
N VAL A 55 55.59 70.66 -34.98
CA VAL A 55 55.43 69.40 -35.74
C VAL A 55 55.79 68.18 -34.88
N GLY A 56 56.83 68.27 -34.05
CA GLY A 56 57.19 67.23 -33.08
C GLY A 56 56.10 67.02 -32.02
N LEU A 57 55.50 68.09 -31.51
CA LEU A 57 54.37 68.05 -30.59
C LEU A 57 53.11 67.47 -31.25
N GLN A 58 52.81 67.84 -32.49
CA GLN A 58 51.70 67.31 -33.30
C GLN A 58 51.91 65.81 -33.59
N LEU A 59 53.11 65.39 -33.97
CA LEU A 59 53.45 63.99 -34.19
C LEU A 59 53.37 63.19 -32.88
N LYS A 60 53.76 63.76 -31.73
CA LYS A 60 53.59 63.16 -30.39
C LYS A 60 52.11 63.05 -29.98
N ARG A 61 51.29 64.05 -30.34
CA ARG A 61 49.82 64.05 -30.14
C ARG A 61 49.12 63.03 -31.04
N LEU A 62 49.55 62.89 -32.30
CA LEU A 62 49.00 61.94 -33.25
C LEU A 62 49.46 60.51 -32.96
N SER A 63 50.73 60.28 -32.64
CA SER A 63 51.27 58.96 -32.26
C SER A 63 50.71 58.41 -30.95
N SER A 64 50.24 59.27 -30.04
CA SER A 64 49.57 58.86 -28.80
C SER A 64 48.08 58.53 -28.99
N ARG A 65 47.49 58.87 -30.13
CA ARG A 65 46.06 58.64 -30.43
C ARG A 65 45.77 57.15 -30.73
N PRO A 66 46.54 56.43 -31.57
CA PRO A 66 46.41 54.98 -31.74
C PRO A 66 46.62 54.21 -30.42
N LYS A 67 47.59 54.63 -29.59
CA LYS A 67 47.86 53.99 -28.29
C LYS A 67 46.69 54.15 -27.31
N ARG A 68 46.04 55.33 -27.28
CA ARG A 68 44.85 55.58 -26.46
C ARG A 68 43.65 54.78 -26.94
N LEU A 69 43.41 54.76 -28.26
CA LEU A 69 42.34 53.96 -28.85
C LEU A 69 42.57 52.48 -28.57
N ALA A 70 43.77 51.94 -28.81
CA ALA A 70 44.08 50.53 -28.53
C ALA A 70 43.89 50.15 -27.05
N ARG A 71 44.23 51.03 -26.10
CA ARG A 71 43.95 50.83 -24.67
C ARG A 71 42.45 50.84 -24.39
N SER A 72 41.71 51.79 -24.95
CA SER A 72 40.25 51.91 -24.82
C SER A 72 39.50 50.71 -25.42
N TRP A 73 39.95 50.21 -26.57
CA TRP A 73 39.42 49.00 -27.20
C TRP A 73 39.69 47.76 -26.36
N ARG A 74 40.90 47.60 -25.79
CA ARG A 74 41.21 46.48 -24.88
C ARG A 74 40.37 46.51 -23.61
N THR A 75 40.18 47.68 -23.00
CA THR A 75 39.39 47.80 -21.76
C THR A 75 37.90 47.63 -22.01
N SER A 76 37.38 48.10 -23.13
CA SER A 76 35.97 47.87 -23.52
C SER A 76 35.71 46.41 -23.89
N SER A 77 36.61 45.79 -24.68
CA SER A 77 36.53 44.37 -25.00
C SER A 77 36.67 43.49 -23.74
N SER A 78 37.58 43.79 -22.82
CA SER A 78 37.71 43.04 -21.58
C SER A 78 36.48 43.20 -20.68
N ARG A 79 35.91 44.41 -20.57
CA ARG A 79 34.68 44.65 -19.81
C ARG A 79 33.47 43.93 -20.42
N SER A 80 33.34 43.92 -21.75
CA SER A 80 32.30 43.18 -22.46
C SER A 80 32.44 41.67 -22.23
N ASN A 81 33.65 41.12 -22.35
CA ASN A 81 33.91 39.70 -22.08
C ASN A 81 33.55 39.31 -20.64
N VAL A 82 33.88 40.16 -19.66
CA VAL A 82 33.49 39.94 -18.26
C VAL A 82 31.98 39.99 -18.07
N GLN A 83 31.28 40.89 -18.73
CA GLN A 83 29.81 40.96 -18.68
C GLN A 83 29.16 39.73 -19.32
N CYS A 84 29.65 39.26 -20.46
CA CYS A 84 29.19 38.01 -21.09
C CYS A 84 29.44 36.80 -20.17
N ALA A 85 30.61 36.72 -19.54
CA ALA A 85 30.92 35.65 -18.59
C ALA A 85 29.98 35.67 -17.37
N ARG A 86 29.65 36.86 -16.85
CA ARG A 86 28.67 37.01 -15.76
C ARG A 86 27.27 36.58 -16.17
N ALA A 87 26.79 37.05 -17.33
CA ALA A 87 25.46 36.66 -17.83
C ALA A 87 25.35 35.14 -18.06
N ASN A 88 26.41 34.53 -18.60
CA ASN A 88 26.48 33.08 -18.74
C ASN A 88 26.46 32.39 -17.37
N ALA A 89 27.26 32.85 -16.41
CA ALA A 89 27.29 32.30 -15.05
C ALA A 89 25.93 32.43 -14.34
N GLU A 90 25.23 33.57 -14.50
CA GLU A 90 23.89 33.78 -13.96
C GLU A 90 22.87 32.83 -14.60
N THR A 91 22.94 32.63 -15.92
CA THR A 91 22.07 31.68 -16.64
C THR A 91 22.28 30.25 -16.13
N TRP A 92 23.54 29.82 -15.96
CA TRP A 92 23.85 28.51 -15.38
C TRP A 92 23.37 28.40 -13.93
N ALA A 93 23.57 29.44 -13.11
CA ALA A 93 23.10 29.43 -11.73
C ALA A 93 21.57 29.33 -11.62
N GLN A 94 20.84 30.01 -12.52
CA GLN A 94 19.39 29.89 -12.61
C GLN A 94 18.97 28.49 -13.04
N GLN A 95 19.64 27.91 -14.06
CA GLN A 95 19.35 26.55 -14.52
C GLN A 95 19.58 25.52 -13.41
N PHE A 96 20.73 25.55 -12.74
CA PHE A 96 21.01 24.63 -11.63
C PHE A 96 20.05 24.81 -10.46
N SER A 97 19.59 26.04 -10.20
CA SER A 97 18.57 26.28 -9.18
C SER A 97 17.23 25.66 -9.57
N ALA A 98 16.79 25.82 -10.82
CA ALA A 98 15.57 25.22 -11.32
C ALA A 98 15.63 23.68 -11.30
N ASP A 99 16.75 23.10 -11.74
CA ASP A 99 16.96 21.66 -11.74
C ASP A 99 16.98 21.10 -10.31
N ARG A 100 17.68 21.79 -9.39
CA ARG A 100 17.68 21.43 -7.96
C ARG A 100 16.25 21.45 -7.40
N ASP A 101 15.47 22.47 -7.70
CA ASP A 101 14.11 22.59 -7.19
C ASP A 101 13.16 21.54 -7.80
N ALA A 102 13.36 21.17 -9.07
CA ALA A 102 12.66 20.06 -9.72
C ALA A 102 12.98 18.72 -9.04
N VAL A 103 14.27 18.43 -8.83
CA VAL A 103 14.73 17.22 -8.12
C VAL A 103 14.17 17.15 -6.70
N HIS A 104 14.10 18.28 -5.97
CA HIS A 104 13.49 18.29 -4.64
C HIS A 104 12.00 17.92 -4.65
N LYS A 105 11.26 18.34 -5.69
CA LYS A 105 9.85 17.95 -5.85
C LYS A 105 9.71 16.45 -6.14
N GLU A 106 10.57 15.91 -7.00
CA GLU A 106 10.60 14.47 -7.28
C GLU A 106 10.95 13.64 -6.04
N ILE A 107 11.97 14.05 -5.27
CA ILE A 107 12.33 13.38 -4.00
C ILE A 107 11.14 13.35 -3.03
N LYS A 108 10.38 14.44 -2.92
CA LYS A 108 9.18 14.47 -2.07
C LYS A 108 8.12 13.48 -2.55
N LEU A 109 7.90 13.38 -3.86
CA LEU A 109 6.93 12.44 -4.44
C LEU A 109 7.38 10.99 -4.28
N VAL A 110 8.66 10.70 -4.46
CA VAL A 110 9.21 9.35 -4.23
C VAL A 110 9.05 8.95 -2.77
N LYS A 111 9.37 9.86 -1.82
CA LYS A 111 9.21 9.60 -0.39
C LYS A 111 7.77 9.34 0.03
N SER A 112 6.79 10.09 -0.52
CA SER A 112 5.38 9.84 -0.21
C SER A 112 4.90 8.50 -0.78
N ARG A 113 5.36 8.14 -1.99
CA ARG A 113 5.06 6.83 -2.60
C ARG A 113 5.70 5.68 -1.83
N GLU A 114 6.94 5.84 -1.38
CA GLU A 114 7.64 4.87 -0.54
C GLU A 114 6.87 4.62 0.77
N ALA A 115 6.43 5.70 1.45
CA ALA A 115 5.62 5.58 2.65
C ALA A 115 4.30 4.83 2.39
N SER A 116 3.62 5.12 1.28
CA SER A 116 2.38 4.42 0.89
C SER A 116 2.62 2.93 0.63
N LEU A 117 3.70 2.57 -0.06
CA LEU A 117 4.05 1.17 -0.31
C LEU A 117 4.39 0.44 0.99
N ASN A 118 5.10 1.08 1.92
CA ASN A 118 5.41 0.49 3.23
C ASN A 118 4.14 0.18 4.04
N VAL A 119 3.12 1.03 3.95
CA VAL A 119 1.80 0.76 4.54
C VAL A 119 1.15 -0.46 3.88
N GLN A 120 1.08 -0.52 2.55
CA GLN A 120 0.50 -1.66 1.84
C GLN A 120 1.22 -2.98 2.12
N ILE A 121 2.56 -2.96 2.21
CA ILE A 121 3.36 -4.13 2.60
C ILE A 121 2.99 -4.59 4.01
N SER A 122 2.82 -3.65 4.94
CA SER A 122 2.43 -3.96 6.32
C SER A 122 1.04 -4.58 6.40
N GLU A 123 0.08 -4.03 5.65
CA GLU A 123 -1.28 -4.59 5.53
C GLU A 123 -1.26 -6.00 4.94
N MET A 124 -0.49 -6.22 3.86
CA MET A 124 -0.35 -7.53 3.24
C MET A 124 0.26 -8.55 4.20
N ASN A 125 1.29 -8.15 4.96
CA ASN A 125 1.90 -9.01 5.98
C ASN A 125 0.89 -9.39 7.08
N ALA A 126 0.02 -8.47 7.49
CA ALA A 126 -1.05 -8.77 8.44
C ALA A 126 -2.05 -9.78 7.86
N VAL A 127 -2.44 -9.64 6.59
CA VAL A 127 -3.32 -10.60 5.90
C VAL A 127 -2.66 -11.98 5.80
N ILE A 128 -1.38 -12.05 5.42
CA ILE A 128 -0.63 -13.31 5.34
C ILE A 128 -0.61 -14.00 6.71
N LYS A 129 -0.35 -13.26 7.80
CA LYS A 129 -0.36 -13.81 9.16
C LYS A 129 -1.75 -14.35 9.54
N ASN A 130 -2.81 -13.61 9.26
CA ASN A 130 -4.18 -14.07 9.52
C ASN A 130 -4.51 -15.36 8.74
N HIS A 131 -4.10 -15.44 7.48
CA HIS A 131 -4.28 -16.64 6.68
C HIS A 131 -3.49 -17.82 7.23
N GLN A 132 -2.26 -17.61 7.70
CA GLN A 132 -1.47 -18.66 8.35
C GLN A 132 -2.21 -19.24 9.56
N GLU A 133 -2.73 -18.39 10.45
CA GLU A 133 -3.50 -18.83 11.61
C GLU A 133 -4.78 -19.59 11.22
N MET A 134 -5.44 -19.18 10.14
CA MET A 134 -6.60 -19.89 9.60
C MET A 134 -6.23 -21.28 9.08
N TYR A 135 -5.13 -21.40 8.33
CA TYR A 135 -4.64 -22.70 7.85
C TYR A 135 -4.24 -23.62 9.01
N ASP A 136 -3.56 -23.10 10.03
CA ASP A 136 -3.20 -23.89 11.21
C ASP A 136 -4.46 -24.43 11.94
N ARG A 137 -5.52 -23.62 12.04
CA ARG A 137 -6.81 -24.06 12.61
C ARG A 137 -7.47 -25.13 11.75
N LEU A 138 -7.42 -24.98 10.43
CA LEU A 138 -8.01 -25.95 9.51
C LEU A 138 -7.28 -27.29 9.56
N GLU A 139 -5.95 -27.27 9.58
CA GLU A 139 -5.11 -28.46 9.71
C GLU A 139 -5.42 -29.19 11.02
N ASN A 140 -5.49 -28.47 12.14
CA ASN A 140 -5.86 -29.06 13.43
C ASN A 140 -7.24 -29.75 13.40
N ARG A 141 -8.24 -29.13 12.77
CA ARG A 141 -9.57 -29.73 12.60
C ARG A 141 -9.52 -30.98 11.73
N PHE A 142 -8.76 -30.95 10.65
CA PHE A 142 -8.59 -32.09 9.75
C PHE A 142 -7.94 -33.28 10.48
N GLN A 143 -6.88 -33.02 11.26
CA GLN A 143 -6.21 -34.04 12.06
C GLN A 143 -7.13 -34.65 13.13
N LEU A 144 -7.96 -33.85 13.79
CA LEU A 144 -8.96 -34.34 14.74
C LEU A 144 -10.01 -35.23 14.05
N ALA A 145 -10.54 -34.80 12.90
CA ALA A 145 -11.49 -35.58 12.13
C ALA A 145 -10.89 -36.91 11.67
N LEU A 146 -9.62 -36.90 11.24
CA LEU A 146 -8.91 -38.11 10.82
C LEU A 146 -8.70 -39.09 11.98
N ARG A 147 -8.35 -38.59 13.17
CA ARG A 147 -8.27 -39.41 14.39
C ARG A 147 -9.62 -40.00 14.77
N SER A 148 -10.69 -39.21 14.72
CA SER A 148 -12.06 -39.67 15.02
C SER A 148 -12.50 -40.75 14.03
N ASN A 149 -12.30 -40.55 12.73
CA ASN A 149 -12.60 -41.55 11.71
C ASN A 149 -11.82 -42.85 11.92
N LYS A 150 -10.56 -42.77 12.35
CA LYS A 150 -9.76 -43.96 12.68
C LYS A 150 -10.35 -44.74 13.85
N ILE A 151 -10.90 -44.07 14.86
CA ILE A 151 -11.59 -44.71 16.00
C ILE A 151 -12.88 -45.38 15.51
N LEU A 152 -13.74 -44.63 14.81
CA LEU A 152 -15.00 -45.14 14.28
C LEU A 152 -14.79 -46.35 13.36
N THR A 153 -13.75 -46.31 12.52
CA THR A 153 -13.40 -47.43 11.64
C THR A 153 -13.05 -48.68 12.45
N LYS A 154 -12.37 -48.55 13.60
CA LYS A 154 -12.08 -49.69 14.47
C LYS A 154 -13.33 -50.24 15.11
N GLU A 155 -14.19 -49.37 15.64
CA GLU A 155 -15.45 -49.76 16.27
C GLU A 155 -16.35 -50.51 15.26
N VAL A 156 -16.57 -49.92 14.08
CA VAL A 156 -17.40 -50.50 13.01
C VAL A 156 -16.86 -51.84 12.51
N ASN A 157 -15.54 -51.99 12.39
CA ASN A 157 -14.96 -53.22 11.85
C ASN A 157 -14.76 -54.33 12.89
N HIS A 158 -14.63 -54.02 14.17
CA HIS A 158 -14.32 -55.01 15.21
C HIS A 158 -15.43 -55.11 16.25
N GLU A 159 -15.77 -54.01 16.91
CA GLU A 159 -16.63 -54.01 18.08
C GLU A 159 -18.10 -54.30 17.72
N TYR A 160 -18.62 -53.68 16.66
CA TYR A 160 -19.99 -53.93 16.21
C TYR A 160 -20.21 -55.38 15.76
N PRO A 161 -19.37 -56.00 14.89
CA PRO A 161 -19.53 -57.40 14.52
C PRO A 161 -19.44 -58.35 15.72
N VAL A 162 -18.50 -58.12 16.64
CA VAL A 162 -18.35 -58.92 17.86
C VAL A 162 -19.60 -58.81 18.73
N GLY A 163 -20.13 -57.61 18.93
CA GLY A 163 -21.36 -57.37 19.68
C GLY A 163 -22.58 -58.04 19.03
N ILE A 164 -22.72 -57.93 17.71
CA ILE A 164 -23.80 -58.59 16.95
C ILE A 164 -23.70 -60.12 17.09
N GLN A 165 -22.49 -60.69 17.02
CA GLN A 165 -22.28 -62.12 17.19
C GLN A 165 -22.66 -62.59 18.61
N ALA A 166 -22.25 -61.85 19.64
CA ALA A 166 -22.59 -62.14 21.03
C ALA A 166 -24.12 -62.06 21.26
N PHE A 167 -24.76 -61.03 20.71
CA PHE A 167 -26.21 -60.87 20.77
C PHE A 167 -26.94 -62.00 20.05
N LYS A 168 -26.50 -62.36 18.84
CA LYS A 168 -27.06 -63.48 18.07
C LYS A 168 -27.00 -64.79 18.86
N LYS A 169 -25.85 -65.09 19.47
CA LYS A 169 -25.66 -66.29 20.31
C LYS A 169 -26.55 -66.27 21.55
N SER A 170 -26.70 -65.12 22.20
CA SER A 170 -27.62 -64.94 23.33
C SER A 170 -29.07 -65.22 22.92
N HIS A 171 -29.49 -64.66 21.78
CA HIS A 171 -30.82 -64.86 21.22
C HIS A 171 -31.09 -66.34 20.88
N GLU A 172 -30.14 -67.02 20.23
CA GLU A 172 -30.22 -68.46 19.95
C GLU A 172 -30.37 -69.29 21.24
N ASN A 173 -29.60 -68.96 22.28
CA ASN A 173 -29.68 -69.62 23.58
C ASN A 173 -31.05 -69.41 24.25
N LEU A 174 -31.54 -68.16 24.25
CA LEU A 174 -32.86 -67.83 24.80
C LEU A 174 -33.96 -68.57 24.05
N HIS A 175 -33.92 -68.58 22.72
CA HIS A 175 -34.87 -69.31 21.89
C HIS A 175 -34.88 -70.81 22.24
N LYS A 176 -33.70 -71.42 22.41
CA LYS A 176 -33.58 -72.83 22.82
C LYS A 176 -34.24 -73.10 24.17
N ILE A 177 -34.01 -72.23 25.16
CA ILE A 177 -34.64 -72.33 26.48
C ILE A 177 -36.16 -72.21 26.33
N LEU A 178 -36.66 -71.19 25.62
CA LEU A 178 -38.10 -70.99 25.41
C LEU A 178 -38.74 -72.20 24.72
N CYS A 179 -38.12 -72.79 23.70
CA CYS A 179 -38.62 -74.01 23.07
C CYS A 179 -38.68 -75.23 24.00
N GLN A 180 -37.78 -75.32 24.98
CA GLN A 180 -37.81 -76.39 25.99
C GLN A 180 -38.81 -76.11 27.12
N THR A 181 -39.05 -74.84 27.41
CA THR A 181 -39.94 -74.40 28.48
C THR A 181 -41.37 -74.20 28.01
N ASP A 182 -41.62 -74.23 26.69
CA ASP A 182 -42.97 -74.27 26.14
C ASP A 182 -43.66 -75.52 26.71
N PRO A 183 -44.55 -75.36 27.70
CA PRO A 183 -45.15 -76.50 28.33
C PRO A 183 -46.00 -77.13 27.25
N LYS A 184 -45.59 -78.31 26.78
CA LYS A 184 -46.40 -79.14 25.88
C LYS A 184 -47.82 -79.08 26.42
N GLU A 185 -48.76 -78.51 25.67
CA GLU A 185 -50.14 -78.35 26.14
C GLU A 185 -50.69 -79.76 26.40
N THR A 186 -50.52 -80.21 27.64
CA THR A 186 -51.07 -81.46 28.12
C THR A 186 -52.53 -81.20 28.45
N THR A 187 -53.34 -82.25 28.35
CA THR A 187 -54.75 -82.21 28.77
C THR A 187 -54.94 -81.60 30.15
N LEU A 188 -53.97 -81.77 31.07
CA LEU A 188 -53.97 -81.15 32.39
C LEU A 188 -53.77 -79.63 32.35
N THR A 189 -52.79 -79.13 31.59
CA THR A 189 -52.54 -77.69 31.47
C THR A 189 -53.71 -76.94 30.82
N ILE A 190 -54.37 -77.53 29.81
CA ILE A 190 -55.58 -76.97 29.20
C ILE A 190 -56.71 -76.90 30.24
N LYS A 191 -56.96 -78.00 30.97
CA LYS A 191 -57.98 -78.05 32.04
C LYS A 191 -57.71 -77.01 33.15
N LEU A 192 -56.46 -76.82 33.56
CA LEU A 192 -56.10 -75.82 34.57
C LEU A 192 -56.34 -74.39 34.07
N ARG A 193 -56.03 -74.10 32.79
CA ARG A 193 -56.27 -72.79 32.18
C ARG A 193 -57.76 -72.47 32.11
N GLU A 194 -58.58 -73.43 31.70
CA GLU A 194 -60.04 -73.29 31.70
C GLU A 194 -60.60 -73.13 33.10
N ARG A 195 -60.14 -73.93 34.07
CA ARG A 195 -60.53 -73.79 35.49
C ARG A 195 -60.16 -72.43 36.05
N ASN A 196 -58.97 -71.91 35.76
CA ASN A 196 -58.59 -70.56 36.20
C ASN A 196 -59.45 -69.48 35.57
N ARG A 197 -59.77 -69.58 34.27
CA ARG A 197 -60.73 -68.66 33.63
C ARG A 197 -62.11 -68.73 34.28
N ASP A 198 -62.58 -69.93 34.61
CA ASP A 198 -63.86 -70.13 35.28
C ASP A 198 -63.84 -69.58 36.72
N LEU A 199 -62.79 -69.83 37.49
CA LEU A 199 -62.60 -69.28 38.84
C LEU A 199 -62.57 -67.75 38.83
N VAL A 200 -61.87 -67.13 37.88
CA VAL A 200 -61.87 -65.67 37.71
C VAL A 200 -63.29 -65.15 37.41
N ARG A 201 -64.05 -65.82 36.53
CA ARG A 201 -65.44 -65.46 36.26
C ARG A 201 -66.33 -65.65 37.49
N ARG A 202 -66.11 -66.73 38.26
CA ARG A 202 -66.84 -67.02 39.49
C ARG A 202 -66.54 -66.01 40.58
N GLY A 203 -65.30 -65.54 40.73
CA GLY A 203 -64.90 -64.51 41.70
C GLY A 203 -65.50 -63.14 41.41
N LYS A 204 -65.71 -62.80 40.13
CA LYS A 204 -66.39 -61.54 39.75
C LYS A 204 -67.86 -61.48 40.17
N ARG A 205 -68.53 -62.63 40.31
CA ARG A 205 -69.95 -62.67 40.72
C ARG A 205 -70.18 -62.18 42.16
N PRO A 206 -69.49 -62.71 43.19
CA PRO A 206 -69.60 -62.20 44.55
C PRO A 206 -69.04 -60.78 44.67
N GLU A 207 -67.99 -60.38 43.94
CA GLU A 207 -67.56 -58.97 43.92
C GLU A 207 -68.68 -58.03 43.46
N LYS A 208 -69.37 -58.38 42.37
CA LYS A 208 -70.49 -57.58 41.86
C LYS A 208 -71.68 -57.60 42.81
N ALA A 209 -71.98 -58.75 43.41
CA ALA A 209 -73.04 -58.86 44.42
C ALA A 209 -72.71 -58.04 45.67
N ASN A 210 -71.45 -58.06 46.13
CA ASN A 210 -70.98 -57.29 47.28
C ASN A 210 -71.05 -55.79 46.98
N SER A 211 -70.58 -55.36 45.81
CA SER A 211 -70.71 -53.96 45.37
C SER A 211 -72.17 -53.50 45.32
N ALA A 212 -73.08 -54.34 44.80
CA ALA A 212 -74.51 -54.04 44.79
C ALA A 212 -75.11 -53.98 46.21
N LEU A 213 -74.73 -54.88 47.11
CA LEU A 213 -75.15 -54.87 48.51
C LEU A 213 -74.62 -53.63 49.23
N SER A 214 -73.33 -53.32 49.14
CA SER A 214 -72.73 -52.11 49.73
C SER A 214 -73.35 -50.83 49.17
N SER A 215 -73.84 -50.82 47.93
CA SER A 215 -74.54 -49.65 47.38
C SER A 215 -75.96 -49.46 47.94
N ARG A 216 -76.60 -50.55 48.40
CA ARG A 216 -77.97 -50.55 48.93
C ARG A 216 -78.02 -50.46 50.45
N LEU A 217 -77.02 -50.99 51.13
CA LEU A 217 -76.86 -50.99 52.58
C LEU A 217 -75.93 -49.83 52.94
N ARG A 218 -76.51 -48.69 53.33
CA ARG A 218 -75.77 -47.64 54.03
C ARG A 218 -75.71 -48.02 55.50
N LEU A 219 -74.51 -48.34 55.99
CA LEU A 219 -74.32 -48.73 57.38
C LEU A 219 -74.73 -47.60 58.34
N GLU A 220 -74.65 -46.36 57.89
CA GLU A 220 -75.08 -45.18 58.66
C GLU A 220 -76.61 -45.11 58.89
N ASP A 221 -77.39 -45.75 58.02
CA ASP A 221 -78.86 -45.78 58.10
C ASP A 221 -79.38 -47.02 58.86
N MET A 222 -78.49 -47.93 59.28
CA MET A 222 -78.84 -49.12 60.03
C MET A 222 -78.78 -48.87 61.55
N ASP A 223 -79.72 -49.48 62.27
CA ASP A 223 -79.75 -49.43 63.74
C ASP A 223 -78.43 -49.97 64.34
N PRO A 224 -77.72 -49.21 65.19
CA PRO A 224 -76.44 -49.62 65.77
C PRO A 224 -76.56 -50.89 66.62
N GLU A 225 -77.71 -51.17 67.25
CA GLU A 225 -77.92 -52.42 67.99
C GLU A 225 -78.02 -53.63 67.04
N ALA A 226 -78.70 -53.48 65.90
CA ALA A 226 -78.74 -54.48 64.84
C ALA A 226 -77.36 -54.72 64.19
N LEU A 227 -76.55 -53.68 64.00
CA LEU A 227 -75.18 -53.81 63.47
C LEU A 227 -74.26 -54.58 64.42
N VAL A 228 -74.34 -54.29 65.73
CA VAL A 228 -73.60 -55.04 66.77
C VAL A 228 -73.99 -56.52 66.74
N LEU A 229 -75.28 -56.83 66.63
CA LEU A 229 -75.76 -58.22 66.49
C LEU A 229 -75.23 -58.91 65.22
N MET A 230 -75.01 -58.17 64.12
CA MET A 230 -74.54 -58.74 62.82
C MET A 230 -73.06 -59.08 62.89
N VAL A 231 -72.29 -58.22 63.55
CA VAL A 231 -70.85 -58.41 63.76
C VAL A 231 -70.59 -59.49 64.79
N GLU A 232 -71.39 -59.57 65.85
CA GLU A 232 -71.24 -60.60 66.90
C GLU A 232 -71.84 -61.96 66.52
N GLY A 233 -72.54 -62.06 65.38
CA GLY A 233 -73.15 -63.31 64.88
C GLY A 233 -74.34 -63.82 65.71
N LYS A 234 -75.00 -62.94 66.47
CA LYS A 234 -76.04 -63.29 67.47
C LYS A 234 -77.48 -63.18 66.95
N PHE A 235 -77.70 -63.35 65.64
CA PHE A 235 -79.06 -63.37 65.09
C PHE A 235 -79.80 -64.66 65.47
N SER A 236 -80.90 -64.55 66.22
CA SER A 236 -81.85 -65.64 66.39
C SER A 236 -82.64 -65.83 65.10
N SER A 237 -82.63 -67.04 64.54
CA SER A 237 -83.26 -67.38 63.25
C SER A 237 -84.80 -67.27 63.22
N SER A 238 -85.46 -66.76 64.27
CA SER A 238 -86.92 -66.80 64.44
C SER A 238 -87.69 -65.54 64.00
N MET A 239 -87.04 -64.45 63.54
CA MET A 239 -87.74 -63.23 63.10
C MET A 239 -88.08 -63.17 61.59
N PHE A 240 -87.77 -64.19 60.78
CA PHE A 240 -88.05 -64.19 59.34
C PHE A 240 -89.48 -64.61 58.94
N LEU A 241 -90.41 -64.75 59.88
CA LEU A 241 -91.81 -65.05 59.59
C LEU A 241 -92.73 -63.92 60.04
N TYR A 242 -92.63 -62.73 59.46
CA TYR A 242 -93.73 -61.77 59.35
C TYR A 242 -93.31 -60.63 58.41
N VAL A 243 -93.53 -60.81 57.12
CA VAL A 243 -94.08 -59.84 56.14
C VAL A 243 -94.16 -60.64 54.82
N SER A 244 -95.36 -61.13 54.53
CA SER A 244 -95.79 -61.44 53.15
C SER A 244 -96.10 -60.15 52.41
#